data_AF-A0A1L8PFD8-F1
#
_entry.id   AF-A0A1L8PFD8-F1
#
_cell.length_a   1.000
_cell.length_b   1.000
_cell.length_c   1.000
_cell.angle_alpha   90.00
_cell.angle_beta   90.00
_cell.angle_gamma   90.00
#
_symmetry.space_group_name_H-M   'P 1'
#
loop_
_entity.id
_entity.type
_entity.pdbx_description
1 polymer ?
#
loop_
_entity_poly.entity_id
_entity_poly.type
_entity_poly.pdbx_seq_one_letter_code
_entity_poly.pdbx_strand_id
1 'polypeptide(L)'
;MTKTNQVLAEMEKLKALLLREKEVLIANQGAKLGEIIQEKEDIMLYLATFDQEDVEMTKLDVLSREIKNLQETNLVLTEQSIQFTETMLNYIKKAANQNKTYSKKGTYDDSKKSTLLDQSL
;
A
#
# COMPACT_ATOMS: atom_id res chain seq x y z
N MET A 1 29.00 -13.99 16.27
CA MET A 1 28.03 -14.13 15.17
C MET A 1 28.74 -13.69 13.90
N THR A 2 28.70 -14.47 12.80
CA THR A 2 29.36 -14.06 11.54
C THR A 2 28.60 -12.89 10.90
N LYS A 3 29.27 -12.06 10.07
CA LYS A 3 28.61 -10.97 9.31
C LYS A 3 27.44 -11.51 8.47
N THR A 4 27.63 -12.66 7.79
CA THR A 4 26.56 -13.38 7.09
C THR A 4 25.34 -13.66 7.97
N ASN A 5 25.53 -14.14 9.20
CA ASN A 5 24.40 -14.44 10.10
C ASN A 5 23.69 -13.18 10.60
N GLN A 6 24.41 -12.07 10.73
CA GLN A 6 23.82 -10.77 11.07
C GLN A 6 22.95 -10.27 9.92
N VAL A 7 23.46 -10.30 8.68
CA VAL A 7 22.70 -9.93 7.48
C VAL A 7 21.45 -10.80 7.33
N LEU A 8 21.59 -12.13 7.49
CA LEU A 8 20.45 -13.04 7.46
C LEU A 8 19.37 -12.68 8.49
N ALA A 9 19.78 -12.39 9.73
CA ALA A 9 18.83 -12.02 10.78
C ALA A 9 18.07 -10.73 10.44
N GLU A 10 18.73 -9.74 9.85
CA GLU A 10 18.08 -8.50 9.43
C GLU A 10 17.19 -8.68 8.21
N MET A 11 17.58 -9.52 7.26
CA MET A 11 16.72 -9.87 6.13
C MET A 11 15.46 -10.61 6.58
N GLU A 12 15.54 -11.47 7.59
CA GLU A 12 14.36 -12.11 8.18
C GLU A 12 13.45 -11.09 8.88
N LYS A 13 14.02 -10.10 9.57
CA LYS A 13 13.24 -8.98 10.11
C LYS A 13 12.56 -8.18 9.01
N LEU A 14 13.27 -7.87 7.92
CA LEU A 14 12.70 -7.18 6.77
C LEU A 14 11.54 -7.98 6.17
N LYS A 15 11.71 -9.29 5.97
CA LYS A 15 10.65 -10.17 5.49
C LYS A 15 9.42 -10.15 6.41
N ALA A 16 9.61 -10.25 7.72
CA ALA A 16 8.51 -10.17 8.69
C ALA A 16 7.80 -8.81 8.64
N LEU A 17 8.55 -7.72 8.50
CA LEU A 17 8.01 -6.37 8.33
C LEU A 17 7.19 -6.24 7.04
N LEU A 18 7.67 -6.78 5.92
CA LEU A 18 6.94 -6.78 4.65
C LEU A 18 5.65 -7.62 4.70
N LEU A 19 5.64 -8.71 5.47
CA LEU A 19 4.41 -9.46 5.73
C LEU A 19 3.39 -8.65 6.52
N ARG A 20 3.84 -7.92 7.56
CA ARG A 20 2.99 -6.99 8.30
C ARG A 20 2.49 -5.84 7.43
N GLU A 21 3.34 -5.29 6.56
CA GLU A 21 2.95 -4.27 5.57
C GLU A 21 1.83 -4.78 4.67
N LYS A 22 1.97 -6.01 4.16
CA LYS A 22 0.94 -6.68 3.35
C LYS A 22 -0.39 -6.77 4.08
N GLU A 23 -0.39 -7.21 5.34
CA GLU A 23 -1.60 -7.33 6.16
C GLU A 23 -2.28 -5.97 6.38
N VAL A 24 -1.49 -4.93 6.66
CA VAL A 24 -1.97 -3.56 6.82
C VAL A 24 -2.59 -3.01 5.54
N LEU A 25 -1.96 -3.27 4.38
CA LEU A 25 -2.46 -2.88 3.06
C LEU A 25 -3.78 -3.59 2.73
N ILE A 26 -3.86 -4.91 2.96
CA ILE A 26 -5.08 -5.70 2.75
C ILE A 26 -6.21 -5.20 3.67
N ALA A 27 -5.90 -4.88 4.92
CA ALA A 27 -6.87 -4.36 5.88
C ALA A 27 -7.22 -2.87 5.68
N ASN A 28 -6.63 -2.20 4.67
CA ASN A 28 -6.76 -0.76 4.39
C ASN A 28 -6.46 0.13 5.63
N GLN A 29 -5.50 -0.28 6.46
CA GLN A 29 -5.13 0.41 7.69
C GLN A 29 -4.00 1.42 7.44
N GLY A 30 -4.17 2.32 6.47
CA GLY A 30 -3.12 3.22 5.98
C GLY A 30 -2.41 4.05 7.05
N ALA A 31 -3.08 4.37 8.16
CA ALA A 31 -2.48 5.08 9.31
C ALA A 31 -1.28 4.34 9.93
N LYS A 32 -1.21 3.00 9.80
CA LYS A 32 -0.10 2.18 10.30
C LYS A 32 1.06 2.04 9.31
N LEU A 33 0.93 2.54 8.08
CA LEU A 33 2.02 2.44 7.11
C LEU A 33 3.20 3.33 7.47
N GLY A 34 2.96 4.45 8.17
CA GLY A 34 4.03 5.37 8.57
C GLY A 34 5.09 4.72 9.45
N GLU A 35 4.68 3.99 10.49
CA GLU A 35 5.62 3.24 11.36
C GLU A 35 6.37 2.15 10.58
N ILE A 36 5.67 1.43 9.69
CA ILE A 36 6.27 0.35 8.89
C ILE A 36 7.31 0.89 7.92
N ILE A 37 7.06 2.04 7.29
CA ILE A 37 8.02 2.69 6.38
C ILE A 37 9.28 3.09 7.17
N GLN A 38 9.12 3.68 8.35
CA GLN A 38 10.27 4.05 9.19
C GLN A 38 11.09 2.82 9.59
N GLU A 39 10.45 1.76 10.09
CA GLU A 39 11.12 0.50 10.45
C GLU A 39 11.85 -0.09 9.23
N LYS A 40 11.27 0.03 8.02
CA LYS A 40 11.87 -0.47 6.77
C LYS A 40 13.12 0.33 6.40
N GLU A 41 13.07 1.65 6.51
CA GLU A 41 14.23 2.53 6.27
C GLU A 41 15.37 2.21 7.24
N ASP A 42 15.08 2.03 8.52
CA ASP A 42 16.08 1.72 9.54
C ASP A 42 16.80 0.40 9.25
N ILE A 43 16.05 -0.65 8.87
CA ILE A 43 16.63 -1.95 8.49
C ILE A 43 17.48 -1.81 7.21
N MET A 44 17.01 -1.08 6.21
CA MET A 44 17.73 -0.85 4.95
C MET A 44 19.04 -0.09 5.18
N LEU A 45 19.03 0.93 6.03
CA LEU A 45 20.23 1.67 6.41
C LEU A 45 21.24 0.78 7.13
N TYR A 46 20.78 -0.07 8.05
CA TYR A 46 21.66 -1.01 8.73
C TYR A 46 22.24 -2.06 7.78
N LEU A 47 21.42 -2.64 6.88
CA LEU A 47 21.89 -3.56 5.84
C LEU A 47 22.93 -2.92 4.92
N ALA A 48 22.80 -1.62 4.62
CA ALA A 48 23.75 -0.87 3.80
C ALA A 48 25.13 -0.68 4.46
N THR A 49 25.26 -0.92 5.77
CA THR A 49 26.55 -0.85 6.48
C THR A 49 27.44 -2.07 6.27
N PHE A 50 26.90 -3.17 5.70
CA PHE A 50 27.65 -4.39 5.46
C PHE A 50 28.30 -4.38 4.08
N ASP A 51 29.62 -4.51 4.05
CA ASP A 51 30.38 -4.73 2.82
C ASP A 51 30.24 -6.17 2.32
N GLN A 52 30.22 -6.35 1.00
CA GLN A 52 30.03 -7.67 0.36
C GLN A 52 31.18 -8.65 0.60
N GLU A 53 32.39 -8.17 0.92
CA GLU A 53 33.61 -8.99 0.99
C GLU A 53 33.55 -10.09 2.06
N ASP A 54 32.73 -9.92 3.09
CA ASP A 54 32.60 -10.86 4.21
C ASP A 54 31.21 -11.50 4.34
N VAL A 55 30.38 -11.42 3.29
CA VAL A 55 29.01 -11.94 3.29
C VAL A 55 28.88 -13.05 2.25
N GLU A 56 28.51 -14.25 2.71
CA GLU A 56 28.25 -15.37 1.81
C GLU A 56 26.93 -15.19 1.06
N MET A 57 26.99 -14.55 -0.11
CA MET A 57 25.81 -14.15 -0.87
C MET A 57 24.94 -15.32 -1.34
N THR A 58 25.53 -16.50 -1.54
CA THR A 58 24.80 -17.73 -1.88
C THR A 58 23.82 -18.16 -0.80
N LYS A 59 24.10 -17.86 0.48
CA LYS A 59 23.17 -18.14 1.59
C LYS A 59 22.00 -17.17 1.65
N LEU A 60 22.08 -16.03 0.96
CA LEU A 60 21.04 -15.00 0.97
C LEU A 60 20.06 -15.13 -0.20
N ASP A 61 20.36 -15.92 -1.24
CA ASP A 61 19.60 -15.94 -2.51
C ASP A 61 18.11 -16.26 -2.30
N VAL A 62 17.79 -17.31 -1.54
CA VAL A 62 16.40 -17.70 -1.29
C VAL A 62 15.63 -16.57 -0.60
N LEU A 63 16.17 -16.03 0.49
CA LEU A 63 15.53 -14.98 1.26
C LEU A 63 15.43 -13.67 0.49
N SER A 64 16.43 -13.34 -0.33
CA SER A 64 16.42 -12.17 -1.22
C SER A 64 15.26 -12.23 -2.23
N ARG A 65 15.02 -13.41 -2.82
CA ARG A 65 13.91 -13.62 -3.75
C ARG A 65 12.56 -13.51 -3.06
N GLU A 66 12.43 -14.06 -1.86
CA GLU A 66 11.20 -13.97 -1.08
C GLU A 66 10.88 -12.51 -0.70
N ILE A 67 11.87 -11.76 -0.21
CA ILE A 67 11.75 -10.33 0.11
C ILE A 67 11.34 -9.54 -1.14
N LYS A 68 11.99 -9.80 -2.28
CA LYS A 68 11.66 -9.15 -3.55
C LYS A 68 10.19 -9.39 -3.94
N ASN A 69 9.75 -10.65 -3.94
CA ASN A 69 8.37 -11.00 -4.29
C ASN A 69 7.35 -10.36 -3.34
N LEU A 70 7.67 -10.29 -2.04
CA LEU A 70 6.82 -9.61 -1.05
C LEU A 70 6.75 -8.11 -1.30
N GLN A 71 7.87 -7.45 -1.57
CA GLN A 71 7.91 -6.02 -1.88
C GLN A 71 7.15 -5.69 -3.17
N GLU A 72 7.26 -6.53 -4.21
CA GLU A 72 6.47 -6.43 -5.44
C GLU A 72 4.97 -6.57 -5.15
N THR A 73 4.58 -7.52 -4.30
CA THR A 73 3.19 -7.69 -3.88
C THR A 73 2.66 -6.45 -3.15
N ASN A 74 3.44 -5.90 -2.21
CA ASN A 74 3.05 -4.71 -1.45
C ASN A 74 2.95 -3.47 -2.35
N LEU A 75 3.81 -3.35 -3.35
CA LEU A 75 3.72 -2.30 -4.36
C LEU A 75 2.39 -2.39 -5.12
N VAL A 76 2.05 -3.57 -5.65
CA VAL A 76 0.78 -3.77 -6.37
C VAL A 76 -0.43 -3.45 -5.50
N LEU A 77 -0.43 -3.90 -4.24
CA LEU A 77 -1.51 -3.58 -3.29
C LEU A 77 -1.63 -2.06 -3.06
N THR A 78 -0.50 -1.37 -2.93
CA THR A 78 -0.46 0.09 -2.77
C THR A 78 -1.02 0.80 -4.01
N GLU A 79 -0.57 0.42 -5.20
CA GLU A 79 -1.07 0.96 -6.47
C GLU A 79 -2.57 0.74 -6.64
N GLN A 80 -3.08 -0.44 -6.28
CA GLN A 80 -4.50 -0.74 -6.31
C GLN A 80 -5.31 0.16 -5.36
N SER A 81 -4.83 0.37 -4.13
CA SER A 81 -5.50 1.28 -3.17
C SER A 81 -5.53 2.72 -3.65
N ILE A 82 -4.45 3.20 -4.28
CA ILE A 82 -4.41 4.53 -4.90
C ILE A 82 -5.41 4.61 -6.05
N GLN A 83 -5.37 3.66 -6.99
CA GLN A 83 -6.25 3.62 -8.15
C GLN A 83 -7.73 3.59 -7.77
N PHE A 84 -8.08 2.81 -6.73
CA PHE A 84 -9.44 2.77 -6.19
C PHE A 84 -9.87 4.14 -5.65
N THR A 85 -9.00 4.79 -4.86
CA THR A 85 -9.26 6.11 -4.29
C THR A 85 -9.46 7.17 -5.37
N GLU A 86 -8.59 7.20 -6.39
CA GLU A 86 -8.71 8.11 -7.53
C GLU A 86 -10.00 7.90 -8.32
N THR A 87 -10.35 6.63 -8.57
CA THR A 87 -11.57 6.25 -9.27
C THR A 87 -12.81 6.70 -8.50
N MET A 88 -12.85 6.48 -7.19
CA MET A 88 -13.93 6.95 -6.30
C MET A 88 -14.07 8.48 -6.37
N LEU A 89 -12.96 9.23 -6.23
CA LEU A 89 -12.97 10.69 -6.30
C LEU A 89 -13.47 11.20 -7.65
N ASN A 90 -13.12 10.52 -8.74
CA ASN A 90 -13.60 10.85 -10.08
C ASN A 90 -15.12 10.65 -10.21
N TYR A 91 -15.68 9.58 -9.63
CA TYR A 91 -17.14 9.39 -9.60
C TYR A 91 -17.85 10.45 -8.77
N ILE A 92 -17.32 10.81 -7.59
CA ILE A 92 -17.88 11.88 -6.75
C ILE A 92 -17.89 13.21 -7.51
N LYS A 93 -16.78 13.58 -8.16
CA LYS A 93 -16.68 14.79 -8.99
C LYS A 93 -17.70 14.78 -10.14
N LYS A 94 -17.85 13.65 -10.82
CA LYS A 94 -18.85 13.50 -11.91
C LYS A 94 -20.28 13.67 -11.40
N ALA A 95 -20.65 13.02 -10.29
CA ALA A 95 -21.97 13.14 -9.70
C ALA A 95 -22.28 14.57 -9.23
N ALA A 96 -21.32 15.23 -8.58
CA ALA A 96 -21.46 16.62 -8.15
C ALA A 96 -21.65 17.59 -9.32
N ASN A 97 -21.04 17.32 -10.48
CA ASN A 97 -21.21 18.13 -11.69
C ASN A 97 -22.51 17.83 -12.44
N GLN A 98 -23.02 16.59 -12.39
CA GLN A 98 -24.34 16.25 -12.96
C GLN A 98 -25.50 16.91 -12.19
N ASN A 99 -25.35 17.10 -10.87
CA ASN A 99 -26.30 17.83 -10.04
C ASN A 99 -26.29 19.36 -10.26
N LYS A 100 -25.36 19.91 -11.05
CA LYS A 100 -25.31 21.34 -11.42
C LYS A 100 -26.06 21.67 -12.72
N THR A 101 -26.59 20.66 -13.41
CA THR A 101 -27.46 20.86 -14.58
C THR A 101 -28.93 20.84 -14.13
N TYR A 102 -29.61 21.99 -14.27
CA TYR A 102 -30.95 22.40 -13.78
C TYR A 102 -30.93 23.03 -12.37
N SER A 103 -31.16 24.34 -12.19
CA SER A 103 -32.24 25.16 -12.78
C SER A 103 -31.80 26.56 -13.27
N LYS A 104 -32.13 26.90 -14.53
CA LYS A 104 -32.26 28.28 -15.04
C LYS A 104 -33.73 28.74 -15.14
N LYS A 105 -34.69 27.95 -14.63
CA LYS A 105 -36.13 28.26 -14.52
C LYS A 105 -36.65 27.61 -13.23
N GLY A 106 -36.85 28.41 -12.19
CA GLY A 106 -37.06 27.97 -10.81
C GLY A 106 -38.35 27.18 -10.57
N THR A 107 -38.37 25.90 -10.96
CA THR A 107 -39.34 24.93 -10.46
C THR A 107 -38.57 23.69 -10.01
N TYR A 108 -38.74 23.36 -8.72
CA TYR A 108 -38.18 22.17 -8.08
C TYR A 108 -38.99 20.97 -8.55
N ASP A 109 -38.34 19.98 -9.17
CA ASP A 109 -38.97 18.71 -9.53
C ASP A 109 -38.59 17.69 -8.45
N ASP A 110 -39.53 17.43 -7.54
CA ASP A 110 -39.39 16.59 -6.33
C ASP A 110 -39.29 15.08 -6.65
N SER A 111 -39.14 14.70 -7.93
CA SER A 111 -39.22 13.31 -8.37
C SER A 111 -37.88 12.58 -8.57
N LYS A 112 -36.73 13.26 -8.43
CA LYS A 112 -35.41 12.62 -8.64
C LYS A 112 -34.78 12.19 -7.32
N LYS A 113 -35.29 11.08 -6.80
CA LYS A 113 -34.65 10.29 -5.74
C LYS A 113 -33.23 9.92 -6.19
N SER A 114 -32.24 10.31 -5.38
CA SER A 114 -30.83 9.97 -5.59
C SER A 114 -30.64 8.46 -5.64
N THR A 115 -30.38 7.90 -6.82
CA THR A 115 -30.08 6.46 -7.03
C THR A 115 -28.70 6.05 -6.48
N LEU A 116 -27.90 6.99 -5.95
CA LEU A 116 -26.62 6.68 -5.33
C LEU A 116 -26.75 6.04 -3.92
N LEU A 117 -27.93 6.12 -3.30
CA LEU A 117 -28.18 5.57 -1.96
C LEU A 117 -29.10 4.33 -1.96
N ASP A 118 -29.62 3.94 -3.13
CA ASP A 118 -30.60 2.84 -3.27
C ASP A 118 -29.94 1.52 -3.72
N GLN A 119 -28.78 1.21 -3.13
CA GLN A 119 -28.17 -0.11 -3.18
C GLN A 119 -27.89 -0.60 -1.76
N SER A 120 -28.94 -0.62 -0.94
CA SER A 120 -28.93 -1.32 0.35
C SER A 120 -29.87 -2.51 0.28
N LEU A 121 -29.26 -3.71 0.21
CA LEU A 121 -29.76 -5.07 0.52
C LEU A 121 -31.05 -5.57 -0.14
#